data_AF-A0A6A6MSM1-F1
#
_entry.id   AF-A0A6A6MSM1-F1
#
_cell.length_a   1.000
_cell.length_b   1.000
_cell.length_c   1.000
_cell.angle_alpha   90.00
_cell.angle_beta   90.00
_cell.angle_gamma   90.00
#
_symmetry.space_group_name_H-M   'P 1'
#
loop_
_entity.id
_entity.type
_entity.pdbx_description
1 polymer ?
#
loop_
_entity_poly.entity_id
_entity_poly.type
_entity_poly.pdbx_seq_one_letter_code
_entity_poly.pdbx_strand_id
1 'polypeptide(L)'
;MDLQNNNENIRVLVGRVSIRNHVRARGKVFYVQVGRPAIDSCSDGSPRLCEGGELLDRILARGGRYTEEDAKAIVVQILSVVSFCHLQGVVHRDLKPENFLFTSGGDDADMKLIDFGLSDFILPDERLNDIVGSAYYVAPEVLHRSYHLEADIWSIGVISGQGLCEEAPEQGLQERMTAVQALNHPWLRDDNRPIPLDILIYKLVKAYLHATPFKRAALKALSKALTEDELVYLRAQFRLLEPNGDGSVSLDNFRMALARHATDAMRESRVPEILNAMESLAYRRMYFDEFCAAAISTYQLEALEGWEQIAATAFEHFEREGNRVISLEELGRELNVGPSAYSFIKDWIRNSDGKLSLLGYTKFLHGVTLRSSNTRHH
;
A
#
# COMPACT_ATOMS: atom_id res chain seq x y z
N MET A 1 0.44 -10.16 -43.81
CA MET A 1 -0.98 -9.81 -43.61
C MET A 1 -1.35 -10.32 -42.25
N ASP A 2 -1.60 -9.37 -41.35
CA ASP A 2 -1.29 -9.42 -39.92
C ASP A 2 -2.02 -10.50 -39.12
N LEU A 3 -1.22 -11.22 -38.34
CA LEU A 3 -1.60 -11.93 -37.13
C LEU A 3 -1.01 -11.13 -35.96
N GLN A 4 -1.84 -10.51 -35.12
CA GLN A 4 -1.60 -10.20 -33.68
C GLN A 4 -2.59 -9.15 -33.15
N ASN A 5 -3.47 -9.55 -32.22
CA ASN A 5 -3.56 -9.02 -30.84
C ASN A 5 -4.86 -9.48 -30.18
N ASN A 6 -4.80 -10.64 -29.51
CA ASN A 6 -5.75 -11.00 -28.47
C ASN A 6 -5.27 -10.35 -27.16
N ASN A 7 -5.83 -9.20 -26.80
CA ASN A 7 -5.75 -8.67 -25.44
C ASN A 7 -7.16 -8.57 -24.86
N GLU A 8 -7.43 -9.47 -23.90
CA GLU A 8 -8.65 -9.56 -23.11
C GLU A 8 -8.78 -8.29 -22.24
N ASN A 9 -9.67 -7.37 -22.65
CA ASN A 9 -9.95 -6.15 -21.92
C ASN A 9 -10.84 -6.44 -20.69
N ILE A 10 -10.32 -6.17 -19.49
CA ILE A 10 -11.10 -6.10 -18.24
C ILE A 10 -12.06 -4.90 -18.35
N ARG A 11 -13.37 -5.15 -18.47
CA ARG A 11 -14.41 -4.12 -18.33
C ARG A 11 -14.91 -4.10 -16.90
N VAL A 12 -14.50 -3.09 -16.13
CA VAL A 12 -15.04 -2.82 -14.79
C VAL A 12 -16.36 -2.05 -14.95
N LEU A 13 -17.49 -2.65 -14.55
CA LEU A 13 -18.75 -1.91 -14.41
C LEU A 13 -18.70 -1.07 -13.13
N VAL A 14 -17.91 0.01 -13.17
CA VAL A 14 -18.08 1.11 -12.23
C VAL A 14 -19.30 1.88 -12.70
N GLY A 15 -20.46 1.64 -12.08
CA GLY A 15 -21.60 2.54 -12.25
C GLY A 15 -21.14 3.96 -11.91
N ARG A 16 -21.07 4.84 -12.92
CA ARG A 16 -20.62 6.25 -12.88
C ARG A 16 -20.11 6.70 -11.50
N VAL A 17 -18.81 6.56 -11.25
CA VAL A 17 -18.15 7.30 -10.17
C VAL A 17 -18.13 8.77 -10.59
N SER A 18 -19.23 9.47 -10.30
CA SER A 18 -19.25 10.92 -10.16
C SER A 18 -19.20 11.19 -8.67
N ILE A 19 -17.99 11.10 -8.12
CA ILE A 19 -17.69 11.50 -6.73
C ILE A 19 -16.97 12.87 -6.73
N ARG A 20 -16.97 13.55 -7.89
CA ARG A 20 -16.75 15.00 -7.98
C ARG A 20 -18.08 15.72 -7.88
N ASN A 21 -18.25 16.41 -6.76
CA ASN A 21 -19.30 17.39 -6.42
C ASN A 21 -20.40 16.85 -5.48
N HIS A 22 -20.25 17.21 -4.20
CA HIS A 22 -21.26 17.13 -3.14
C HIS A 22 -21.73 15.71 -2.78
N VAL A 23 -21.13 15.17 -1.72
CA VAL A 23 -21.68 14.05 -0.95
C VAL A 23 -22.99 14.50 -0.29
N ARG A 24 -24.07 14.41 -1.06
CA ARG A 24 -25.47 14.33 -0.62
C ARG A 24 -26.28 13.51 -1.62
N ALA A 25 -25.75 12.39 -2.08
CA ALA A 25 -26.52 11.39 -2.82
C ALA A 25 -26.77 10.19 -1.90
N ARG A 26 -27.89 10.23 -1.19
CA ARG A 26 -28.46 9.06 -0.51
C ARG A 26 -28.78 7.99 -1.55
N GLY A 27 -28.35 6.74 -1.30
CA GLY A 27 -29.00 5.54 -1.84
C GLY A 27 -28.54 5.00 -3.20
N LYS A 28 -27.23 4.90 -3.47
CA LYS A 28 -26.72 4.06 -4.56
C LYS A 28 -25.88 2.93 -3.99
N VAL A 29 -26.21 1.69 -4.36
CA VAL A 29 -25.42 0.50 -4.01
C VAL A 29 -24.29 0.36 -5.05
N PHE A 30 -23.05 0.33 -4.58
CA PHE A 30 -21.86 0.22 -5.41
C PHE A 30 -21.26 -1.18 -5.23
N TYR A 31 -20.65 -1.71 -6.30
CA TYR A 31 -20.02 -3.03 -6.30
C TYR A 31 -18.66 -2.95 -6.97
N VAL A 32 -17.68 -3.67 -6.42
CA VAL A 32 -16.37 -3.88 -7.05
C VAL A 32 -16.18 -5.39 -7.23
N GLN A 33 -15.85 -5.82 -8.46
CA GLN A 33 -15.52 -7.20 -8.81
C GLN A 33 -14.12 -7.24 -9.43
N VAL A 34 -13.30 -8.21 -9.01
CA VAL A 34 -11.97 -8.46 -9.55
C VAL A 34 -11.99 -9.87 -10.16
N GLY A 35 -11.93 -10.00 -11.50
CA GLY A 35 -12.07 -11.29 -12.18
C GLY A 35 -12.47 -11.20 -13.66
N ARG A 36 -12.79 -12.35 -14.28
CA ARG A 36 -13.17 -12.45 -15.70
C ARG A 36 -14.37 -11.52 -16.02
N PRO A 37 -14.42 -10.93 -17.23
CA PRO A 37 -15.56 -10.12 -17.62
C PRO A 37 -16.82 -10.99 -17.65
N ALA A 38 -17.72 -10.79 -16.69
CA ALA A 38 -19.10 -11.23 -16.86
C ALA A 38 -19.69 -10.40 -18.01
N ILE A 39 -20.09 -11.05 -19.10
CA ILE A 39 -20.78 -10.45 -20.25
C ILE A 39 -22.21 -10.10 -19.81
N ASP A 40 -22.40 -9.33 -18.74
CA ASP A 40 -23.71 -9.35 -18.07
C ASP A 40 -24.04 -8.02 -17.37
N SER A 41 -24.14 -6.97 -18.19
CA SER A 41 -25.02 -5.84 -17.88
C SER A 41 -26.43 -6.16 -18.38
N CYS A 42 -27.43 -6.15 -17.50
CA CYS A 42 -28.81 -5.96 -17.94
C CYS A 42 -28.91 -4.61 -18.66
N SER A 43 -29.70 -4.55 -19.74
CA SER A 43 -29.86 -3.37 -20.61
C SER A 43 -30.38 -2.11 -19.89
N ASP A 44 -30.73 -2.20 -18.61
CA ASP A 44 -31.34 -1.16 -17.78
C ASP A 44 -30.40 -0.58 -16.69
N GLY A 45 -29.20 -1.13 -16.52
CA GLY A 45 -28.24 -0.66 -15.51
C GLY A 45 -28.59 -1.05 -14.06
N SER A 46 -29.52 -1.99 -13.84
CA SER A 46 -29.76 -2.58 -12.52
C SER A 46 -28.68 -3.61 -12.16
N PRO A 47 -28.26 -3.70 -10.88
CA PRO A 47 -27.33 -4.74 -10.46
C PRO A 47 -28.01 -6.11 -10.54
N ARG A 48 -27.34 -7.10 -11.15
CA ARG A 48 -27.72 -8.50 -10.95
C ARG A 48 -27.64 -8.81 -9.46
N LEU A 49 -28.73 -9.36 -8.92
CA LEU A 49 -28.79 -9.84 -7.56
C LEU A 49 -27.65 -10.85 -7.33
N CYS A 50 -26.84 -10.66 -6.30
CA CYS A 50 -25.83 -11.63 -5.91
C CYS A 50 -26.55 -12.80 -5.24
N GLU A 51 -26.76 -13.89 -5.98
CA GLU A 51 -27.53 -15.04 -5.50
C GLU A 51 -26.74 -15.92 -4.52
N GLY A 52 -25.42 -15.68 -4.40
CA GLY A 52 -24.51 -16.46 -3.57
C GLY A 52 -24.50 -16.11 -2.09
N GLY A 53 -25.27 -15.11 -1.67
CA GLY A 53 -25.39 -14.68 -0.27
C GLY A 53 -24.15 -13.95 0.28
N GLU A 54 -24.24 -13.59 1.56
CA GLU A 54 -23.17 -12.93 2.31
C GLU A 54 -22.06 -13.90 2.72
N LEU A 55 -20.84 -13.39 2.91
CA LEU A 55 -19.72 -14.18 3.44
C LEU A 55 -20.05 -14.75 4.82
N LEU A 56 -20.72 -13.97 5.68
CA LEU A 56 -21.15 -14.42 7.00
C LEU A 56 -22.04 -15.68 6.90
N ASP A 57 -23.03 -15.67 6.01
CA ASP A 57 -23.94 -16.79 5.81
C ASP A 57 -23.21 -18.05 5.35
N ARG A 58 -22.20 -17.93 4.47
CA ARG A 58 -21.38 -19.07 4.04
C ARG A 58 -20.55 -19.66 5.18
N ILE A 59 -19.97 -18.80 6.01
CA ILE A 59 -19.21 -19.22 7.19
C ILE A 59 -20.12 -20.00 8.16
N LEU A 60 -21.33 -19.48 8.40
CA LEU A 60 -22.32 -20.09 9.28
C LEU A 60 -22.90 -21.39 8.71
N ALA A 61 -23.17 -21.46 7.40
CA ALA A 61 -23.73 -22.62 6.73
C ALA A 61 -22.83 -23.86 6.80
N ARG A 62 -21.50 -23.67 6.82
CA ARG A 62 -20.53 -24.77 7.03
C ARG A 62 -20.35 -25.15 8.51
N GLY A 63 -21.14 -24.58 9.43
CA GLY A 63 -21.12 -24.90 10.86
C GLY A 63 -19.78 -24.59 11.53
N GLY A 64 -19.06 -23.56 11.06
CA GLY A 64 -17.75 -23.17 11.56
C GLY A 64 -16.59 -24.08 11.14
N ARG A 65 -16.80 -25.03 10.22
CA ARG A 65 -15.76 -25.90 9.69
C ARG A 65 -15.18 -25.31 8.40
N TYR A 66 -14.16 -24.48 8.55
CA TYR A 66 -13.33 -23.99 7.45
C TYR A 66 -11.94 -24.58 7.57
N THR A 67 -11.41 -25.15 6.49
CA THR A 67 -9.99 -25.52 6.45
C THR A 67 -9.13 -24.28 6.27
N GLU A 68 -7.83 -24.43 6.48
CA GLU A 68 -6.87 -23.35 6.19
C GLU A 68 -6.92 -22.95 4.70
N GLU A 69 -7.09 -23.93 3.80
CA GLU A 69 -7.24 -23.70 2.36
C GLU A 69 -8.50 -22.91 2.01
N ASP A 70 -9.63 -23.22 2.65
CA ASP A 70 -10.86 -22.46 2.46
C ASP A 70 -10.70 -21.00 2.94
N ALA A 71 -10.05 -20.82 4.10
CA ALA A 71 -9.78 -19.48 4.67
C ALA A 71 -8.84 -18.68 3.76
N LYS A 72 -7.77 -19.30 3.24
CA LYS A 72 -6.87 -18.69 2.25
C LYS A 72 -7.66 -18.22 1.03
N ALA A 73 -8.51 -19.06 0.46
CA ALA A 73 -9.30 -18.72 -0.73
C ALA A 73 -10.19 -17.48 -0.50
N ILE A 74 -10.83 -17.37 0.66
CA ILE A 74 -11.64 -16.21 1.03
C ILE A 74 -10.77 -14.96 1.20
N VAL A 75 -9.70 -15.05 1.98
CA VAL A 75 -8.82 -13.89 2.27
C VAL A 75 -8.18 -13.36 0.99
N VAL A 76 -7.81 -14.24 0.06
CA VAL A 76 -7.32 -13.85 -1.27
C VAL A 76 -8.35 -13.02 -2.02
N GLN A 77 -9.62 -13.42 -2.03
CA GLN A 77 -10.67 -12.67 -2.72
C GLN A 77 -10.92 -11.31 -2.07
N ILE A 78 -10.97 -11.26 -0.73
CA ILE A 78 -11.09 -10.01 0.04
C ILE A 78 -9.96 -9.04 -0.31
N LEU A 79 -8.70 -9.50 -0.18
CA LEU A 79 -7.53 -8.69 -0.47
C LEU A 79 -7.47 -8.25 -1.94
N SER A 80 -7.91 -9.10 -2.87
CA SER A 80 -7.97 -8.76 -4.30
C SER A 80 -8.94 -7.60 -4.55
N VAL A 81 -10.16 -7.67 -4.02
CA VAL A 81 -11.16 -6.59 -4.18
C VAL A 81 -10.73 -5.30 -3.48
N VAL A 82 -10.15 -5.41 -2.28
CA VAL A 82 -9.70 -4.24 -1.50
C VAL A 82 -8.47 -3.60 -2.13
N SER A 83 -7.48 -4.38 -2.59
CA SER A 83 -6.30 -3.84 -3.29
C SER A 83 -6.68 -3.04 -4.54
N PHE A 84 -7.71 -3.49 -5.26
CA PHE A 84 -8.25 -2.72 -6.37
C PHE A 84 -8.82 -1.38 -5.91
N CYS A 85 -9.65 -1.35 -4.85
CA CYS A 85 -10.18 -0.12 -4.27
C CYS A 85 -9.05 0.84 -3.86
N HIS A 86 -8.02 0.31 -3.19
CA HIS A 86 -6.86 1.05 -2.71
C HIS A 86 -6.05 1.64 -3.87
N LEU A 87 -5.90 0.92 -4.98
CA LEU A 87 -5.27 1.45 -6.20
C LEU A 87 -6.08 2.62 -6.78
N GLN A 88 -7.41 2.56 -6.72
CA GLN A 88 -8.29 3.69 -7.07
C GLN A 88 -8.29 4.81 -6.02
N GLY A 89 -7.56 4.65 -4.91
CA GLY A 89 -7.50 5.54 -3.75
C GLY A 89 -8.80 5.67 -2.99
N VAL A 90 -9.58 4.60 -2.99
CA VAL A 90 -10.80 4.46 -2.19
C VAL A 90 -10.46 3.66 -0.95
N VAL A 91 -10.75 4.22 0.22
CA VAL A 91 -10.74 3.51 1.50
C VAL A 91 -12.19 3.17 1.87
N HIS A 92 -12.46 1.92 2.22
CA HIS A 92 -13.83 1.46 2.48
C HIS A 92 -14.34 1.89 3.85
N ARG A 93 -13.49 1.81 4.89
CA ARG A 93 -13.75 2.21 6.29
C ARG A 93 -14.82 1.41 7.06
N ASP A 94 -15.56 0.52 6.40
CA ASP A 94 -16.52 -0.39 7.04
C ASP A 94 -16.44 -1.81 6.48
N LEU A 95 -15.24 -2.40 6.44
CA LEU A 95 -15.10 -3.79 6.03
C LEU A 95 -15.57 -4.73 7.14
N LYS A 96 -16.50 -5.62 6.80
CA LYS A 96 -17.08 -6.64 7.66
C LYS A 96 -17.65 -7.77 6.80
N PRO A 97 -17.84 -9.00 7.32
CA PRO A 97 -18.29 -10.14 6.52
C PRO A 97 -19.60 -9.90 5.75
N GLU A 98 -20.52 -9.11 6.30
CA GLU A 98 -21.81 -8.75 5.71
C GLU A 98 -21.65 -7.92 4.42
N ASN A 99 -20.53 -7.21 4.28
CA ASN A 99 -20.26 -6.36 3.13
C ASN A 99 -19.57 -7.11 1.98
N PHE A 100 -19.37 -8.43 2.10
CA PHE A 100 -18.85 -9.28 1.02
C PHE A 100 -19.93 -10.23 0.53
N LEU A 101 -20.31 -10.10 -0.75
CA LEU A 101 -21.31 -10.95 -1.39
C LEU A 101 -20.68 -11.86 -2.44
N PHE A 102 -21.23 -13.05 -2.62
CA PHE A 102 -20.84 -13.95 -3.70
C PHE A 102 -21.81 -13.89 -4.89
N THR A 103 -21.26 -13.95 -6.10
CA THR A 103 -22.04 -13.84 -7.34
C THR A 103 -23.03 -14.98 -7.56
N SER A 104 -22.73 -16.18 -7.08
CA SER A 104 -23.58 -17.38 -7.19
C SER A 104 -23.32 -18.32 -6.01
N GLY A 105 -24.16 -19.33 -5.78
CA GLY A 105 -23.98 -20.32 -4.71
C GLY A 105 -22.81 -21.30 -4.87
N GLY A 106 -22.06 -21.23 -5.98
CA GLY A 106 -20.92 -22.11 -6.23
C GLY A 106 -19.74 -21.86 -5.28
N ASP A 107 -18.91 -22.88 -5.06
CA ASP A 107 -17.69 -22.77 -4.25
C ASP A 107 -16.60 -21.92 -4.94
N ASP A 108 -16.64 -21.82 -6.27
CA ASP A 108 -15.76 -21.01 -7.11
C ASP A 108 -16.35 -19.62 -7.45
N ALA A 109 -17.43 -19.23 -6.76
CA ALA A 109 -18.10 -17.97 -7.03
C ALA A 109 -17.21 -16.75 -6.74
N ASP A 110 -17.23 -15.78 -7.65
CA ASP A 110 -16.56 -14.50 -7.48
C ASP A 110 -17.19 -13.70 -6.33
N MET A 111 -16.33 -13.08 -5.52
CA MET A 111 -16.70 -12.14 -4.45
C MET A 111 -16.85 -10.70 -4.97
N LYS A 112 -17.79 -9.97 -4.37
CA LYS A 112 -18.03 -8.55 -4.56
C LYS A 112 -18.07 -7.84 -3.21
N LEU A 113 -17.42 -6.68 -3.15
CA LEU A 113 -17.55 -5.75 -2.01
C LEU A 113 -18.73 -4.81 -2.24
N ILE A 114 -19.56 -4.64 -1.21
CA ILE A 114 -20.74 -3.78 -1.20
C ILE A 114 -20.65 -2.72 -0.09
N ASP A 115 -21.63 -1.82 -0.10
CA ASP A 115 -21.86 -0.80 0.94
C ASP A 115 -20.71 0.21 1.14
N PHE A 116 -20.46 0.97 0.07
CA PHE A 116 -19.54 2.12 0.09
C PHE A 116 -20.10 3.35 0.81
N GLY A 117 -21.17 3.21 1.62
CA GLY A 117 -21.84 4.33 2.29
C GLY A 117 -20.95 5.10 3.26
N LEU A 118 -19.91 4.45 3.79
CA LEU A 118 -18.88 5.04 4.63
C LEU A 118 -17.54 5.20 3.93
N SER A 119 -17.40 4.88 2.64
CA SER A 119 -16.12 4.99 1.92
C SER A 119 -15.69 6.45 1.72
N ASP A 120 -14.41 6.67 1.43
CA ASP A 120 -13.90 7.97 0.98
C ASP A 120 -12.79 7.84 -0.06
N PHE A 121 -12.52 8.97 -0.73
CA PHE A 121 -11.28 9.13 -1.48
C PHE A 121 -10.19 9.72 -0.61
N ILE A 122 -8.97 9.24 -0.82
CA ILE A 122 -7.81 9.74 -0.11
C ILE A 122 -6.64 9.92 -1.07
N LEU A 123 -5.95 11.06 -0.97
CA LEU A 123 -4.70 11.29 -1.69
C LEU A 123 -3.52 10.66 -0.93
N PRO A 124 -2.41 10.31 -1.59
CA PRO A 124 -1.28 9.65 -0.94
C PRO A 124 -0.72 10.34 0.31
N ASP A 125 -0.82 11.66 0.40
CA ASP A 125 -0.28 12.46 1.50
C ASP A 125 -1.34 12.93 2.52
N GLU A 126 -2.62 12.59 2.30
CA GLU A 126 -3.71 12.98 3.18
C GLU A 126 -3.98 11.95 4.28
N ARG A 127 -4.59 12.36 5.38
CA ARG A 127 -5.06 11.47 6.45
C ARG A 127 -6.51 11.81 6.76
N LEU A 128 -7.34 10.80 6.97
CA LEU A 128 -8.72 10.97 7.38
C LEU A 128 -8.81 11.14 8.90
N ASN A 129 -9.84 11.88 9.34
CA ASN A 129 -10.03 12.27 10.74
C ASN A 129 -11.42 11.92 11.31
N ASP A 130 -12.32 11.40 10.49
CA ASP A 130 -13.65 10.95 10.92
C ASP A 130 -13.55 9.62 11.69
N ILE A 131 -14.33 9.48 12.76
CA ILE A 131 -14.49 8.20 13.46
C ILE A 131 -15.71 7.50 12.86
N VAL A 132 -15.45 6.48 12.03
CA VAL A 132 -16.48 5.69 11.32
C VAL A 132 -16.12 4.21 11.33
N GLY A 133 -17.08 3.36 10.99
CA GLY A 133 -16.89 1.92 10.90
C GLY A 133 -17.58 1.14 12.02
N SER A 134 -17.67 -0.18 11.84
CA SER A 134 -18.30 -1.10 12.77
C SER A 134 -17.39 -1.42 13.97
N ALA A 135 -17.94 -1.37 15.18
CA ALA A 135 -17.18 -1.39 16.44
C ALA A 135 -16.20 -2.58 16.60
N TYR A 136 -16.51 -3.76 16.07
CA TYR A 136 -15.65 -4.94 16.15
C TYR A 136 -14.49 -4.92 15.15
N TYR A 137 -14.61 -4.18 14.05
CA TYR A 137 -13.68 -4.19 12.92
C TYR A 137 -12.88 -2.89 12.78
N VAL A 138 -13.25 -1.83 13.51
CA VAL A 138 -12.62 -0.52 13.40
C VAL A 138 -11.17 -0.55 13.88
N ALA A 139 -10.28 0.06 13.10
CA ALA A 139 -8.86 0.15 13.43
C ALA A 139 -8.59 1.18 14.54
N PRO A 140 -7.61 0.94 15.44
CA PRO A 140 -7.30 1.87 16.51
C PRO A 140 -6.88 3.25 16.00
N GLU A 141 -6.18 3.34 14.87
CA GLU A 141 -5.81 4.60 14.21
C GLU A 141 -7.02 5.45 13.75
N VAL A 142 -8.16 4.81 13.49
CA VAL A 142 -9.44 5.51 13.21
C VAL A 142 -9.94 6.21 14.46
N LEU A 143 -9.83 5.58 15.63
CA LEU A 143 -10.19 6.18 16.93
C LEU A 143 -9.27 7.36 17.27
N HIS A 144 -8.02 7.32 16.80
CA HIS A 144 -7.06 8.41 16.90
C HIS A 144 -7.21 9.49 15.82
N ARG A 145 -8.18 9.35 14.91
CA ARG A 145 -8.49 10.35 13.86
C ARG A 145 -7.31 10.65 12.93
N SER A 146 -6.47 9.65 12.68
CA SER A 146 -5.36 9.78 11.73
C SER A 146 -5.07 8.44 11.10
N TYR A 147 -5.68 8.20 9.94
CA TYR A 147 -5.58 6.92 9.23
C TYR A 147 -5.63 7.12 7.72
N HIS A 148 -5.19 6.09 6.99
CA HIS A 148 -5.21 6.01 5.52
C HIS A 148 -5.74 4.62 5.12
N LEU A 149 -5.28 4.06 4.00
CA LEU A 149 -5.72 2.78 3.45
C LEU A 149 -5.46 1.59 4.40
N GLU A 150 -4.49 1.70 5.31
CA GLU A 150 -4.16 0.65 6.28
C GLU A 150 -5.30 0.31 7.26
N ALA A 151 -6.26 1.21 7.46
CA ALA A 151 -7.43 0.93 8.32
C ALA A 151 -8.29 -0.23 7.79
N ASP A 152 -8.39 -0.38 6.47
CA ASP A 152 -9.08 -1.50 5.85
C ASP A 152 -8.29 -2.81 6.09
N ILE A 153 -6.96 -2.75 6.12
CA ILE A 153 -6.11 -3.93 6.37
C ILE A 153 -6.31 -4.47 7.78
N TRP A 154 -6.47 -3.59 8.78
CA TRP A 154 -6.88 -3.99 10.13
C TRP A 154 -8.19 -4.78 10.12
N SER A 155 -9.20 -4.21 9.45
CA SER A 155 -10.52 -4.84 9.37
C SER A 155 -10.45 -6.23 8.74
N ILE A 156 -9.61 -6.41 7.71
CA ILE A 156 -9.37 -7.72 7.07
C ILE A 156 -8.68 -8.69 8.03
N GLY A 157 -7.70 -8.23 8.82
CA GLY A 157 -7.08 -9.02 9.88
C GLY A 157 -8.12 -9.57 10.85
N VAL A 158 -9.01 -8.70 11.35
CA VAL A 158 -10.13 -9.11 12.21
C VAL A 158 -11.06 -10.12 11.52
N ILE A 159 -11.44 -9.90 10.26
CA ILE A 159 -12.32 -10.82 9.50
C ILE A 159 -11.66 -12.20 9.33
N SER A 160 -10.38 -12.23 9.01
CA SER A 160 -9.65 -13.48 8.75
C SER A 160 -9.37 -14.29 10.01
N GLY A 161 -9.43 -13.66 11.20
CA GLY A 161 -8.94 -14.22 12.45
C GLY A 161 -7.41 -14.47 12.45
N GLN A 162 -6.72 -14.07 11.38
CA GLN A 162 -5.29 -14.18 11.25
C GLN A 162 -4.66 -12.89 11.75
N GLY A 163 -3.55 -13.02 12.47
CA GLY A 163 -2.68 -11.92 12.86
C GLY A 163 -1.98 -11.24 11.68
N LEU A 164 -2.68 -10.97 10.56
CA LEU A 164 -2.22 -10.06 9.50
C LEU A 164 -1.94 -8.63 10.05
N CYS A 165 -2.20 -8.44 11.35
CA CYS A 165 -2.10 -7.23 12.13
C CYS A 165 -1.36 -7.46 13.46
N GLU A 166 -0.45 -8.46 13.53
CA GLU A 166 0.32 -8.80 14.75
C GLU A 166 0.63 -7.55 15.59
N GLU A 167 0.28 -7.65 16.88
CA GLU A 167 0.23 -6.55 17.83
C GLU A 167 1.60 -5.84 17.92
N ALA A 168 1.69 -4.64 17.36
CA ALA A 168 2.76 -3.71 17.70
C ALA A 168 2.41 -3.06 19.07
N PRO A 169 3.23 -3.25 20.11
CA PRO A 169 2.92 -2.82 21.47
C PRO A 169 3.00 -1.30 21.59
N GLU A 170 1.87 -0.59 21.66
CA GLU A 170 1.68 0.83 22.07
C GLU A 170 2.65 1.91 21.49
N GLN A 171 3.58 1.55 20.61
CA GLN A 171 4.74 2.34 20.23
C GLN A 171 4.83 2.46 18.71
N GLY A 172 3.88 3.23 18.16
CA GLY A 172 3.93 3.74 16.80
C GLY A 172 2.99 3.01 15.85
N LEU A 173 2.21 3.78 15.09
CA LEU A 173 1.55 3.34 13.86
C LEU A 173 2.65 2.90 12.86
N GLN A 174 3.26 1.72 13.07
CA GLN A 174 4.12 1.11 12.07
C GLN A 174 3.25 0.83 10.84
N GLU A 175 3.68 1.29 9.67
CA GLU A 175 2.90 1.20 8.44
C GLU A 175 2.59 -0.29 8.14
N ARG A 176 1.34 -0.69 8.36
CA ARG A 176 0.83 -2.03 8.06
C ARG A 176 1.18 -2.40 6.61
N MET A 177 1.28 -3.69 6.34
CA MET A 177 1.33 -4.19 4.96
C MET A 177 0.12 -3.66 4.16
N THR A 178 0.29 -3.38 2.88
CA THR A 178 -0.84 -3.10 1.99
C THR A 178 -1.60 -4.39 1.67
N ALA A 179 -2.80 -4.27 1.09
CA ALA A 179 -3.54 -5.44 0.61
C ALA A 179 -2.74 -6.23 -0.44
N VAL A 180 -1.98 -5.53 -1.29
CA VAL A 180 -1.11 -6.15 -2.30
C VAL A 180 0.05 -6.90 -1.66
N GLN A 181 0.68 -6.31 -0.65
CA GLN A 181 1.76 -6.98 0.08
C GLN A 181 1.24 -8.19 0.85
N ALA A 182 0.05 -8.10 1.46
CA ALA A 182 -0.58 -9.23 2.12
C ALA A 182 -0.88 -10.39 1.14
N LEU A 183 -1.27 -10.10 -0.11
CA LEU A 183 -1.41 -11.13 -1.16
C LEU A 183 -0.09 -11.84 -1.48
N ASN A 184 1.06 -11.21 -1.22
CA ASN A 184 2.39 -11.77 -1.40
C ASN A 184 2.96 -12.42 -0.12
N HIS A 185 2.22 -12.41 0.98
CA HIS A 185 2.65 -13.04 2.23
C HIS A 185 2.87 -14.56 2.04
N PRO A 186 3.90 -15.20 2.64
CA PRO A 186 4.18 -16.63 2.44
C PRO A 186 2.98 -17.57 2.64
N TRP A 187 2.05 -17.21 3.54
CA TRP A 187 0.81 -17.96 3.78
C TRP A 187 -0.19 -17.93 2.61
N LEU A 188 -0.23 -16.83 1.84
CA LEU A 188 -1.20 -16.56 0.76
C LEU A 188 -0.61 -16.62 -0.65
N ARG A 189 0.71 -16.53 -0.74
CA ARG A 189 1.46 -16.45 -1.98
C ARG A 189 1.20 -17.68 -2.84
N ASP A 190 0.92 -17.41 -4.10
CA ASP A 190 0.70 -18.40 -5.16
C ASP A 190 1.47 -17.92 -6.38
N ASP A 191 2.49 -18.66 -6.81
CA ASP A 191 3.36 -18.26 -7.92
C ASP A 191 2.61 -18.16 -9.27
N ASN A 192 1.39 -18.73 -9.36
CA ASN A 192 0.55 -18.62 -10.55
C ASN A 192 -0.40 -17.41 -10.50
N ARG A 193 -0.51 -16.71 -9.36
CA ARG A 193 -1.42 -15.56 -9.22
C ARG A 193 -0.68 -14.26 -9.49
N PRO A 194 -1.16 -13.41 -10.42
CA PRO A 194 -0.56 -12.11 -10.63
C PRO A 194 -0.79 -11.22 -9.40
N ILE A 195 0.28 -10.59 -8.92
CA ILE A 195 0.21 -9.58 -7.86
C ILE A 195 -0.31 -8.27 -8.49
N PRO A 196 -1.34 -7.61 -7.92
CA PRO A 196 -1.82 -6.33 -8.43
C PRO A 196 -0.78 -5.21 -8.30
N LEU A 197 -0.96 -4.13 -9.08
CA LEU A 197 -0.14 -2.92 -8.93
C LEU A 197 -0.47 -2.23 -7.59
N ASP A 198 0.55 -1.91 -6.80
CA ASP A 198 0.39 -1.27 -5.51
C ASP A 198 0.62 0.25 -5.59
N ILE A 199 -0.35 1.02 -5.09
CA ILE A 199 -0.26 2.47 -4.99
C ILE A 199 0.87 2.93 -4.05
N LEU A 200 1.29 2.09 -3.10
CA LEU A 200 2.43 2.36 -2.22
C LEU A 200 3.72 2.60 -3.01
N ILE A 201 3.92 1.91 -4.14
CA ILE A 201 5.10 2.08 -4.99
C ILE A 201 5.21 3.53 -5.49
N TYR A 202 4.10 4.13 -5.89
CA TYR A 202 4.05 5.53 -6.33
C TYR A 202 4.39 6.49 -5.19
N LYS A 203 3.86 6.23 -3.98
CA LYS A 203 4.15 7.02 -2.77
C LYS A 203 5.64 6.97 -2.39
N LEU A 204 6.22 5.78 -2.33
CA LEU A 204 7.62 5.59 -1.92
C LEU A 204 8.60 6.16 -2.96
N VAL A 205 8.34 5.90 -4.25
CA VAL A 205 9.18 6.44 -5.33
C VAL A 205 9.13 7.97 -5.34
N LYS A 206 7.94 8.58 -5.17
CA LYS A 206 7.81 10.03 -4.98
C LYS A 206 8.69 10.52 -3.83
N ALA A 207 8.56 9.91 -2.65
CA ALA A 207 9.35 10.30 -1.47
C ALA A 207 10.87 10.20 -1.74
N TYR A 208 11.33 9.13 -2.38
CA TYR A 208 12.73 8.96 -2.77
C TYR A 208 13.22 10.03 -3.75
N LEU A 209 12.38 10.46 -4.69
CA LEU A 209 12.74 11.51 -5.66
C LEU A 209 12.83 12.89 -5.00
N HIS A 210 12.11 13.13 -3.91
CA HIS A 210 12.26 14.35 -3.12
C HIS A 210 13.35 14.24 -2.03
N ALA A 211 13.87 13.04 -1.78
CA ALA A 211 14.90 12.80 -0.78
C ALA A 211 16.26 13.41 -1.19
N THR A 212 17.01 13.83 -0.19
CA THR A 212 18.37 14.35 -0.33
C THR A 212 19.33 13.26 -0.83
N PRO A 213 20.48 13.62 -1.44
CA PRO A 213 21.48 12.64 -1.82
C PRO A 213 21.94 11.73 -0.67
N PHE A 214 22.02 12.29 0.55
CA PHE A 214 22.42 11.54 1.74
C PHE A 214 21.35 10.50 2.15
N LYS A 215 20.07 10.88 2.14
CA LYS A 215 18.95 9.96 2.38
C LYS A 215 18.85 8.87 1.32
N ARG A 216 19.06 9.20 0.04
CA ARG A 216 19.10 8.20 -1.04
C ARG A 216 20.25 7.22 -0.90
N ALA A 217 21.43 7.68 -0.50
CA ALA A 217 22.57 6.81 -0.22
C ALA A 217 22.26 5.83 0.93
N ALA A 218 21.57 6.30 1.98
CA ALA A 218 21.14 5.46 3.09
C ALA A 218 20.13 4.37 2.65
N LEU A 219 19.13 4.74 1.85
CA LEU A 219 18.14 3.80 1.30
C LEU A 219 18.75 2.82 0.30
N LYS A 220 19.71 3.26 -0.53
CA LYS A 220 20.46 2.38 -1.44
C LYS A 220 21.33 1.38 -0.69
N ALA A 221 21.90 1.77 0.44
CA ALA A 221 22.62 0.83 1.30
C ALA A 221 21.67 -0.20 1.93
N LEU A 222 20.45 0.23 2.31
CA LEU A 222 19.41 -0.67 2.82
C LEU A 222 18.96 -1.68 1.75
N SER A 223 18.69 -1.22 0.52
CA SER A 223 18.27 -2.13 -0.55
C SER A 223 19.33 -3.16 -0.92
N LYS A 224 20.62 -2.87 -0.73
CA LYS A 224 21.73 -3.81 -0.98
C LYS A 224 21.84 -4.92 0.06
N ALA A 225 21.28 -4.71 1.26
CA ALA A 225 21.28 -5.71 2.33
C ALA A 225 20.15 -6.74 2.17
N LEU A 226 19.20 -6.50 1.28
CA LEU A 226 18.06 -7.38 1.06
C LEU A 226 18.44 -8.61 0.24
N THR A 227 17.90 -9.75 0.66
CA THR A 227 17.94 -11.04 0.01
C THR A 227 16.97 -11.13 -1.16
N GLU A 228 17.12 -12.14 -2.03
CA GLU A 228 16.18 -12.35 -3.14
C GLU A 228 14.75 -12.60 -2.68
N ASP A 229 14.55 -13.24 -1.52
CA ASP A 229 13.22 -13.48 -0.96
C ASP A 229 12.53 -12.18 -0.55
N GLU A 230 13.27 -11.24 0.03
CA GLU A 230 12.76 -9.90 0.40
C GLU A 230 12.49 -9.03 -0.85
N LEU A 231 13.18 -9.31 -1.95
CA LEU A 231 13.02 -8.58 -3.22
C LEU A 231 11.90 -9.12 -4.11
N VAL A 232 11.27 -10.26 -3.79
CA VAL A 232 10.19 -10.86 -4.60
C VAL A 232 9.09 -9.85 -4.89
N TYR A 233 8.60 -9.16 -3.86
CA TYR A 233 7.51 -8.19 -3.98
C TYR A 233 7.90 -7.03 -4.91
N LEU A 234 9.07 -6.43 -4.68
CA LEU A 234 9.57 -5.31 -5.49
C LEU A 234 9.84 -5.73 -6.93
N ARG A 235 10.32 -6.94 -7.15
CA ARG A 235 10.53 -7.51 -8.48
C ARG A 235 9.21 -7.69 -9.23
N ALA A 236 8.16 -8.15 -8.55
CA ALA A 236 6.82 -8.24 -9.13
C ALA A 236 6.28 -6.86 -9.51
N GLN A 237 6.37 -5.87 -8.61
CA GLN A 237 5.94 -4.50 -8.89
C GLN A 237 6.72 -3.86 -10.04
N PHE A 238 8.04 -4.05 -10.09
CA PHE A 238 8.89 -3.55 -11.18
C PHE A 238 8.50 -4.15 -12.53
N ARG A 239 8.13 -5.43 -12.59
CA ARG A 239 7.66 -6.09 -13.82
C ARG A 239 6.33 -5.51 -14.30
N LEU A 240 5.40 -5.16 -13.41
CA LEU A 240 4.12 -4.53 -13.77
C LEU A 240 4.28 -3.15 -14.42
N LEU A 241 5.39 -2.47 -14.14
CA LEU A 241 5.76 -1.22 -14.82
C LEU A 241 6.23 -1.43 -16.26
N GLU A 242 6.50 -2.68 -16.67
CA GLU A 242 7.04 -3.04 -17.99
C GLU A 242 8.29 -2.22 -18.35
N PRO A 243 9.45 -2.56 -17.76
CA PRO A 243 10.70 -1.88 -18.06
C PRO A 243 10.97 -1.87 -19.57
N ASN A 244 11.59 -0.79 -20.02
CA ASN A 244 11.98 -0.60 -21.41
C ASN A 244 12.99 -1.67 -21.84
N GLY A 245 13.28 -1.76 -23.14
CA GLY A 245 14.24 -2.75 -23.67
C GLY A 245 15.66 -2.64 -23.08
N ASP A 246 16.01 -1.52 -22.45
CA ASP A 246 17.27 -1.31 -21.73
C ASP A 246 17.21 -1.72 -20.24
N GLY A 247 16.08 -2.24 -19.76
CA GLY A 247 15.86 -2.65 -18.37
C GLY A 247 15.53 -1.51 -17.41
N SER A 248 15.29 -0.30 -17.90
CA SER A 248 14.93 0.86 -17.07
C SER A 248 13.42 1.15 -17.09
N VAL A 249 12.92 1.76 -16.01
CA VAL A 249 11.59 2.38 -15.97
C VAL A 249 11.71 3.90 -15.95
N SER A 250 10.71 4.57 -16.55
CA SER A 250 10.59 6.02 -16.66
C SER A 250 9.20 6.48 -16.21
N LEU A 251 8.97 7.79 -16.13
CA LEU A 251 7.65 8.34 -15.82
C LEU A 251 6.54 7.80 -16.73
N ASP A 252 6.86 7.49 -17.99
CA ASP A 252 5.87 6.96 -18.94
C ASP A 252 5.46 5.52 -18.58
N ASN A 253 6.40 4.69 -18.14
CA ASN A 253 6.11 3.35 -17.63
C ASN A 253 5.14 3.40 -16.43
N PHE A 254 5.39 4.30 -15.47
CA PHE A 254 4.49 4.53 -14.33
C PHE A 254 3.11 5.03 -14.77
N ARG A 255 3.04 5.92 -15.76
CA ARG A 255 1.78 6.41 -16.35
C ARG A 255 1.00 5.28 -17.01
N MET A 256 1.65 4.51 -17.87
CA MET A 256 1.02 3.40 -18.60
C MET A 256 0.49 2.34 -17.64
N ALA A 257 1.29 1.93 -16.65
CA ALA A 257 0.87 0.98 -15.63
C ALA A 257 -0.37 1.48 -14.87
N LEU A 258 -0.34 2.72 -14.36
CA LEU A 258 -1.48 3.28 -13.62
C LEU A 258 -2.73 3.40 -14.51
N ALA A 259 -2.56 3.88 -15.75
CA ALA A 259 -3.67 4.09 -16.67
C ALA A 259 -4.37 2.77 -17.08
N ARG A 260 -3.63 1.65 -17.19
CA ARG A 260 -4.19 0.33 -17.50
C ARG A 260 -5.11 -0.21 -16.41
N HIS A 261 -4.78 0.09 -15.16
CA HIS A 261 -5.54 -0.38 -13.99
C HIS A 261 -6.51 0.68 -13.42
N ALA A 262 -6.51 1.88 -14.00
CA ALA A 262 -7.41 2.96 -13.60
C ALA A 262 -8.83 2.78 -14.15
N THR A 263 -9.81 3.09 -13.32
CA THR A 263 -11.20 3.32 -13.73
C THR A 263 -11.34 4.66 -14.46
N ASP A 264 -12.42 4.87 -15.21
CA ASP A 264 -12.62 6.13 -15.96
C ASP A 264 -12.63 7.36 -15.03
N ALA A 265 -13.28 7.23 -13.87
CA ALA A 265 -13.26 8.29 -12.86
C ALA A 265 -11.86 8.58 -12.32
N MET A 266 -11.04 7.53 -12.11
CA MET A 266 -9.65 7.71 -11.68
C MET A 266 -8.82 8.40 -12.76
N ARG A 267 -9.01 8.04 -14.04
CA ARG A 267 -8.33 8.67 -15.19
C ARG A 267 -8.60 10.17 -15.28
N GLU A 268 -9.83 10.60 -15.04
CA GLU A 268 -10.22 12.02 -15.15
C GLU A 268 -9.80 12.87 -13.95
N SER A 269 -9.61 12.27 -12.77
CA SER A 269 -9.48 13.03 -11.52
C SER A 269 -8.20 12.83 -10.74
N ARG A 270 -7.57 11.65 -10.79
CA ARG A 270 -6.46 11.27 -9.89
C ARG A 270 -5.18 10.89 -10.59
N VAL A 271 -5.26 10.21 -11.74
CA VAL A 271 -4.07 9.85 -12.52
C VAL A 271 -3.20 11.08 -12.82
N PRO A 272 -3.74 12.23 -13.26
CA PRO A 272 -2.93 13.42 -13.49
C PRO A 272 -2.23 13.93 -12.23
N GLU A 273 -2.90 13.88 -11.07
CA GLU A 273 -2.36 14.39 -9.81
C GLU A 273 -1.20 13.52 -9.29
N ILE A 274 -1.38 12.19 -9.29
CA ILE A 274 -0.34 11.24 -8.90
C ILE A 274 0.88 11.40 -9.81
N LEU A 275 0.66 11.54 -11.13
CA LEU A 275 1.75 11.66 -12.09
C LEU A 275 2.45 13.02 -12.05
N ASN A 276 1.72 14.12 -11.80
CA ASN A 276 2.31 15.44 -11.58
C ASN A 276 3.22 15.43 -10.35
N ALA A 277 2.82 14.74 -9.28
CA ALA A 277 3.67 14.58 -8.11
C ALA A 277 4.95 13.77 -8.38
N MET A 278 4.99 13.03 -9.50
CA MET A 278 6.15 12.25 -9.95
C MET A 278 6.89 12.91 -11.13
N GLU A 279 6.59 14.17 -11.46
CA GLU A 279 7.18 14.88 -12.61
C GLU A 279 8.72 14.93 -12.56
N SER A 280 9.32 14.84 -11.37
CA SER A 280 10.79 14.74 -11.21
C SER A 280 11.40 13.49 -11.87
N LEU A 281 10.61 12.48 -12.24
CA LEU A 281 11.03 11.34 -13.06
C LEU A 281 11.05 11.63 -14.57
N ALA A 282 10.47 12.73 -15.05
CA ALA A 282 10.30 12.99 -16.48
C ALA A 282 11.62 12.91 -17.29
N TYR A 283 12.74 13.22 -16.64
CA TYR A 283 14.07 13.21 -17.24
C TYR A 283 15.02 12.17 -16.64
N ARG A 284 14.48 11.19 -15.89
CA ARG A 284 15.26 10.16 -15.19
C ARG A 284 14.84 8.77 -15.65
N ARG A 285 15.82 7.87 -15.65
CA ARG A 285 15.62 6.43 -15.85
C ARG A 285 16.05 5.74 -14.57
N MET A 286 15.26 4.78 -14.14
CA MET A 286 15.48 4.04 -12.91
C MET A 286 15.65 2.56 -13.26
N TYR A 287 16.81 2.00 -12.97
CA TYR A 287 17.05 0.56 -13.09
C TYR A 287 16.55 -0.16 -11.83
N PHE A 288 16.51 -1.49 -11.87
CA PHE A 288 15.94 -2.28 -10.78
C PHE A 288 16.59 -2.00 -9.41
N ASP A 289 17.90 -1.77 -9.36
CA ASP A 289 18.63 -1.47 -8.11
C ASP A 289 18.21 -0.13 -7.50
N GLU A 290 18.08 0.91 -8.33
CA GLU A 290 17.57 2.22 -7.88
C GLU A 290 16.08 2.15 -7.53
N PHE A 291 15.30 1.35 -8.27
CA PHE A 291 13.90 1.10 -7.94
C PHE A 291 13.74 0.44 -6.58
N CYS A 292 14.58 -0.54 -6.25
CA CYS A 292 14.55 -1.16 -4.92
C CYS A 292 14.84 -0.12 -3.83
N ALA A 293 15.88 0.71 -4.00
CA ALA A 293 16.17 1.79 -3.07
C ALA A 293 15.00 2.80 -2.94
N ALA A 294 14.26 3.03 -4.02
CA ALA A 294 13.15 3.97 -4.05
C ALA A 294 11.83 3.42 -3.52
N ALA A 295 11.65 2.09 -3.51
CA ALA A 295 10.38 1.43 -3.23
C ALA A 295 10.38 0.55 -1.96
N ILE A 296 11.45 0.57 -1.17
CA ILE A 296 11.48 -0.06 0.16
C ILE A 296 10.77 0.80 1.21
N SER A 297 10.00 0.17 2.10
CA SER A 297 9.49 0.79 3.32
C SER A 297 10.35 0.35 4.51
N THR A 298 11.04 1.30 5.14
CA THR A 298 11.85 1.02 6.34
C THR A 298 11.01 0.41 7.46
N TYR A 299 9.79 0.94 7.68
CA TYR A 299 8.90 0.47 8.74
C TYR A 299 8.48 -0.99 8.55
N GLN A 300 8.26 -1.41 7.31
CA GLN A 300 7.89 -2.79 7.00
C GLN A 300 9.07 -3.75 7.16
N LEU A 301 10.29 -3.30 6.84
CA LEU A 301 11.50 -4.09 7.08
C LEU A 301 11.83 -4.19 8.56
N GLU A 302 11.55 -3.16 9.36
CA GLU A 302 11.76 -3.15 10.81
C GLU A 302 10.86 -4.16 11.54
N ALA A 303 9.71 -4.50 10.96
CA ALA A 303 8.80 -5.52 11.48
C ALA A 303 9.26 -6.97 11.22
N LEU A 304 10.29 -7.18 10.38
CA LEU A 304 10.82 -8.51 10.12
C LEU A 304 11.72 -8.99 11.26
N GLU A 305 11.65 -10.28 11.61
CA GLU A 305 12.55 -10.90 12.60
C GLU A 305 14.04 -10.70 12.27
N GLY A 306 14.37 -10.61 10.98
CA GLY A 306 15.74 -10.39 10.48
C GLY A 306 16.22 -8.93 10.47
N TRP A 307 15.44 -7.97 10.98
CA TRP A 307 15.75 -6.54 10.87
C TRP A 307 17.14 -6.17 11.37
N GLU A 308 17.57 -6.69 12.51
CA GLU A 308 18.89 -6.35 13.08
C GLU A 308 20.04 -6.70 12.12
N GLN A 309 19.94 -7.87 11.48
CA GLN A 309 20.94 -8.33 10.51
C GLN A 309 20.88 -7.52 9.21
N ILE A 310 19.68 -7.19 8.73
CA ILE A 310 19.48 -6.33 7.54
C ILE A 310 20.08 -4.95 7.81
N ALA A 311 19.75 -4.33 8.95
CA ALA A 311 20.21 -3.01 9.34
C ALA A 311 21.73 -2.96 9.52
N ALA A 312 22.33 -3.99 10.14
CA ALA A 312 23.78 -4.09 10.30
C ALA A 312 24.49 -4.20 8.94
N THR A 313 24.03 -5.11 8.07
CA THR A 313 24.60 -5.30 6.73
C THR A 313 24.45 -4.03 5.87
N ALA A 314 23.28 -3.40 5.94
CA ALA A 314 23.00 -2.13 5.26
C ALA A 314 23.93 -1.02 5.74
N PHE A 315 24.17 -0.93 7.05
CA PHE A 315 25.09 0.05 7.61
C PHE A 315 26.53 -0.18 7.14
N GLU A 316 26.99 -1.42 6.97
CA GLU A 316 28.30 -1.67 6.38
C GLU A 316 28.41 -1.17 4.93
N HIS A 317 27.36 -1.35 4.13
CA HIS A 317 27.31 -0.75 2.78
C HIS A 317 27.31 0.77 2.85
N PHE A 318 26.56 1.35 3.79
CA PHE A 318 26.50 2.78 3.98
C PHE A 318 27.85 3.35 4.41
N GLU A 319 28.57 2.70 5.33
CA GLU A 319 29.90 3.11 5.79
C GLU A 319 30.91 3.27 4.64
N ARG A 320 30.83 2.41 3.62
CA ARG A 320 31.74 2.41 2.48
C ARG A 320 31.38 3.46 1.43
N GLU A 321 30.10 3.66 1.15
CA GLU A 321 29.66 4.39 -0.06
C GLU A 321 28.85 5.67 0.24
N GLY A 322 28.32 5.86 1.45
CA GLY A 322 27.34 6.91 1.74
C GLY A 322 27.52 7.66 3.05
N ASN A 323 28.15 7.06 4.07
CA ASN A 323 28.33 7.66 5.39
C ASN A 323 29.47 8.68 5.35
N ARG A 324 29.09 9.93 5.08
CA ARG A 324 29.97 11.10 5.12
C ARG A 324 29.97 11.73 6.50
N VAL A 325 31.01 12.51 6.77
CA VAL A 325 31.02 13.41 7.92
C VAL A 325 29.84 14.38 7.81
N ILE A 326 29.12 14.57 8.91
CA ILE A 326 27.92 15.41 8.97
C ILE A 326 27.89 16.19 10.28
N SER A 327 27.61 17.49 10.21
CA SER A 327 27.42 18.30 11.42
C SER A 327 26.02 18.11 12.01
N LEU A 328 25.83 18.54 13.26
CA LEU A 328 24.52 18.48 13.91
C LEU A 328 23.47 19.36 13.19
N GLU A 329 23.90 20.50 12.67
CA GLU A 329 23.07 21.43 11.89
C GLU A 329 22.74 20.87 10.50
N GLU A 330 23.69 20.17 9.87
CA GLU A 330 23.44 19.46 8.61
C GLU A 330 22.45 18.32 8.81
N LEU A 331 22.64 17.48 9.83
CA LEU A 331 21.72 16.39 10.15
C LEU A 331 20.33 16.94 10.49
N GLY A 332 20.26 18.06 11.21
CA GLY A 332 19.00 18.76 11.47
C GLY A 332 18.28 19.19 10.18
N ARG A 333 19.01 19.73 9.20
CA ARG A 333 18.46 20.09 7.89
C ARG A 333 18.00 18.88 7.09
N GLU A 334 18.79 17.80 7.07
CA GLU A 334 18.43 16.52 6.41
C GLU A 334 17.13 15.93 6.97
N LEU A 335 16.88 16.14 8.26
CA LEU A 335 15.70 15.68 8.99
C LEU A 335 14.54 16.69 9.02
N ASN A 336 14.75 17.89 8.47
CA ASN A 336 13.82 19.02 8.56
C ASN A 336 13.43 19.37 10.02
N VAL A 337 14.42 19.38 10.93
CA VAL A 337 14.22 19.73 12.35
C VAL A 337 15.07 20.92 12.77
N GLY A 338 14.49 21.73 13.65
CA GLY A 338 15.15 22.89 14.23
C GLY A 338 16.11 22.55 15.38
N PRO A 339 16.84 23.55 15.91
CA PRO A 339 17.80 23.36 17.00
C PRO A 339 17.23 22.74 18.28
N SER A 340 15.91 22.86 18.51
CA SER A 340 15.24 22.22 19.64
C SER A 340 15.31 20.68 19.62
N ALA A 341 15.51 20.08 18.44
CA ALA A 341 15.65 18.63 18.29
C ALA A 341 17.10 18.14 18.45
N TYR A 342 18.09 19.05 18.49
CA TYR A 342 19.51 18.70 18.42
C TYR A 342 19.98 17.85 19.59
N SER A 343 19.37 18.00 20.76
CA SER A 343 19.64 17.13 21.92
C SER A 343 19.27 15.67 21.68
N PHE A 344 18.28 15.39 20.83
CA PHE A 344 17.83 14.02 20.56
C PHE A 344 18.61 13.32 19.44
N ILE A 345 19.18 14.11 18.52
CA ILE A 345 19.93 13.59 17.37
C ILE A 345 21.44 13.68 17.54
N LYS A 346 21.94 14.33 18.61
CA LYS A 346 23.38 14.44 18.87
C LYS A 346 24.05 13.07 18.99
N ASP A 347 23.40 12.13 19.67
CA ASP A 347 23.93 10.79 19.90
C ASP A 347 23.88 9.89 18.64
N TRP A 348 23.34 10.40 17.54
CA TRP A 348 23.32 9.72 16.25
C TRP A 348 24.65 9.88 15.52
N ILE A 349 25.46 10.87 15.88
CA ILE A 349 26.76 11.16 15.26
C ILE A 349 27.87 10.62 16.18
N ARG A 350 28.80 9.84 15.61
CA ARG A 350 29.96 9.31 16.33
C ARG A 350 30.96 10.41 16.64
N ASN A 351 31.41 10.46 17.90
CA ASN A 351 32.46 11.39 18.34
C ASN A 351 33.84 11.10 17.69
N SER A 352 34.08 9.88 17.22
CA SER A 352 35.36 9.44 16.67
C SER A 352 35.69 10.08 15.31
N ASP A 353 34.69 10.23 14.46
CA ASP A 353 34.87 10.62 13.06
C ASP A 353 33.77 11.54 12.49
N GLY A 354 32.77 11.90 13.29
CA GLY A 354 31.68 12.80 12.88
C GLY A 354 30.72 12.19 11.86
N LYS A 355 30.69 10.86 11.73
CA LYS A 355 29.75 10.12 10.86
C LYS A 355 28.56 9.60 11.64
N LEU A 356 27.48 9.18 10.96
CA LEU A 356 26.37 8.52 11.64
C LEU A 356 26.82 7.20 12.27
N SER A 357 26.36 6.93 13.50
CA SER A 357 26.42 5.62 14.13
C SER A 357 25.38 4.67 13.51
N LEU A 358 25.44 3.37 13.82
CA LEU A 358 24.39 2.42 13.41
C LEU A 358 23.01 2.88 13.90
N LEU A 359 22.91 3.31 15.16
CA LEU A 359 21.69 3.89 15.72
C LEU A 359 21.26 5.14 14.94
N GLY A 360 22.21 6.02 14.63
CA GLY A 360 21.94 7.21 13.84
C GLY A 360 21.43 6.89 12.44
N TYR A 361 22.01 5.88 11.79
CA TYR A 361 21.59 5.39 10.49
C TYR A 361 20.17 4.82 10.51
N THR A 362 19.85 3.91 11.45
CA THR A 362 18.51 3.30 11.53
C THR A 362 17.45 4.33 11.86
N LYS A 363 17.71 5.28 12.75
CA LYS A 363 16.78 6.39 13.01
C LYS A 363 16.68 7.36 11.83
N PHE A 364 17.79 7.66 11.16
CA PHE A 364 17.80 8.49 9.95
C PHE A 364 16.99 7.86 8.81
N LEU A 365 16.99 6.54 8.66
CA LEU A 365 16.16 5.81 7.68
C LEU A 365 14.65 6.02 7.89
N HIS A 366 14.19 6.20 9.12
CA HIS A 366 12.78 6.50 9.43
C HIS A 366 12.44 8.00 9.24
N GLY A 367 13.44 8.87 9.27
CA GLY A 367 13.24 10.32 9.38
C GLY A 367 12.84 10.70 10.81
N VAL A 368 12.20 11.86 11.00
CA VAL A 368 11.67 12.23 12.31
C VAL A 368 10.15 12.12 12.30
N THR A 369 9.63 11.05 12.90
CA THR A 369 8.30 11.05 13.48
C THR A 369 8.33 11.92 14.73
N LEU A 370 8.47 13.24 14.52
CA LEU A 370 8.18 14.21 15.58
C LEU A 370 6.70 14.08 15.86
N ARG A 371 6.36 13.39 16.96
CA ARG A 371 5.06 13.56 17.60
C ARG A 371 4.84 15.06 17.71
N SER A 372 3.80 15.56 17.03
CA SER A 372 3.19 16.80 17.47
C SER A 372 2.71 16.51 18.88
N SER A 373 3.54 16.88 19.85
CA SER A 373 3.11 17.08 21.22
C SER A 373 2.20 18.29 21.16
N ASN A 374 0.98 18.08 20.69
CA ASN A 374 -0.10 19.00 20.96
C ASN A 374 -0.18 19.04 22.48
N THR A 375 0.32 20.14 23.00
CA THR A 375 0.10 20.60 24.35
C THR A 375 -1.35 20.35 24.68
N ARG A 376 -1.57 19.50 25.68
CA ARG A 376 -2.80 19.50 26.46
C ARG A 376 -2.97 20.92 26.96
N HIS A 377 -3.79 21.72 26.27
CA HIS A 377 -4.42 22.85 26.90
C HIS A 377 -5.67 22.33 27.60
N HIS A 378 -5.67 22.60 28.90
CA HIS A 378 -6.63 22.22 29.93
C HIS A 378 -8.09 22.46 29.56
#